data_AF-A0A2E3XW93-F1
#
_entry.id   AF-A0A2E3XW93-F1
#
_cell.length_a   1.000
_cell.length_b   1.000
_cell.length_c   1.000
_cell.angle_alpha   90.00
_cell.angle_beta   90.00
_cell.angle_gamma   90.00
#
_symmetry.space_group_name_H-M   'P 1'
#
loop_
_entity.id
_entity.type
_entity.pdbx_description
1 polymer ?
#
loop_
_entity_poly.entity_id
_entity_poly.type
_entity_poly.pdbx_seq_one_letter_code
_entity_poly.pdbx_strand_id
1 'polypeptide(L)'
;MINRYYPKKYPIFLEGIVRLCYFSLFSFFKINLLIPRNKHLFLVWTRNQNVALSLVVNKVDHSLKVSFHNFKETGVYRLPEFIFYILGWVTLPFSMLQLHEVEARQRVPLIRRLERLAVSGCAIYVWKILLRIWKPLSVTVSNDHNIWTRSVLLACREIGIKTCYIPHGITNLKFPPLEADYSFLDSEIQKKIIEIIALKSWLLALFALKTKLQHSHWMTFQ
;
A
#
# COMPACT_ATOMS: atom_id res chain seq x y z
N MET A 1 -29.60 11.41 0.72
CA MET A 1 -28.55 10.40 0.42
C MET A 1 -29.24 9.09 0.07
N ILE A 2 -29.23 8.69 -1.20
CA ILE A 2 -29.94 7.50 -1.67
C ILE A 2 -29.19 6.27 -1.17
N ASN A 3 -29.76 5.62 -0.16
CA ASN A 3 -29.33 4.32 0.34
C ASN A 3 -29.75 3.28 -0.70
N ARG A 4 -28.94 3.08 -1.76
CA ARG A 4 -29.17 1.98 -2.72
C ARG A 4 -28.84 0.66 -2.04
N TYR A 5 -29.75 0.18 -1.22
CA TYR A 5 -29.84 -1.21 -0.80
C TYR A 5 -30.21 -2.03 -2.05
N TYR A 6 -29.22 -2.37 -2.86
CA TYR A 6 -29.39 -3.47 -3.80
C TYR A 6 -29.64 -4.73 -2.96
N PRO A 7 -30.78 -5.43 -3.10
CA PRO A 7 -30.96 -6.73 -2.46
C PRO A 7 -29.86 -7.64 -3.01
N LYS A 8 -28.88 -7.97 -2.16
CA LYS A 8 -27.71 -8.71 -2.61
C LYS A 8 -28.08 -10.18 -2.78
N LYS A 9 -27.82 -10.70 -3.98
CA LYS A 9 -28.13 -12.07 -4.41
C LYS A 9 -27.30 -13.16 -3.70
N TYR A 10 -26.26 -12.79 -2.93
CA TYR A 10 -25.32 -13.71 -2.28
C TYR A 10 -24.78 -13.15 -0.94
N PRO A 11 -24.37 -14.03 0.00
CA PRO A 11 -23.74 -13.61 1.25
C PRO A 11 -22.40 -12.89 1.01
N ILE A 12 -22.14 -11.84 1.80
CA ILE A 12 -20.98 -10.94 1.65
C ILE A 12 -19.63 -11.70 1.67
N PHE A 13 -19.54 -12.76 2.47
CA PHE A 13 -18.35 -13.59 2.55
C PHE A 13 -18.08 -14.32 1.23
N LEU A 14 -19.12 -14.87 0.59
CA LEU A 14 -18.99 -15.53 -0.71
C LEU A 14 -18.52 -14.56 -1.79
N GLU A 15 -19.01 -13.31 -1.78
CA GLU A 15 -18.51 -12.25 -2.67
C GLU A 15 -17.00 -12.02 -2.50
N GLY A 16 -16.52 -11.96 -1.25
CA GLY A 16 -15.10 -11.82 -0.94
C GLY A 16 -14.26 -13.00 -1.42
N ILE A 17 -14.71 -14.24 -1.16
CA ILE A 17 -14.03 -15.47 -1.60
C ILE A 17 -13.95 -15.54 -3.12
N VAL A 18 -15.06 -15.30 -3.83
CA VAL A 18 -15.09 -15.31 -5.30
C VAL A 18 -14.09 -14.31 -5.88
N ARG A 19 -14.00 -13.10 -5.29
CA ARG A 19 -13.01 -12.10 -5.71
C ARG A 19 -11.59 -12.57 -5.46
N LEU A 20 -11.29 -13.09 -4.27
CA LEU A 20 -9.95 -13.60 -3.94
C LEU A 20 -9.55 -14.72 -4.92
N CYS A 21 -10.43 -15.68 -5.18
CA CYS A 21 -10.18 -16.75 -6.16
C CYS A 21 -9.95 -16.17 -7.56
N TYR A 22 -10.80 -15.25 -8.02
CA TYR A 22 -10.66 -14.59 -9.31
C TYR A 22 -9.30 -13.89 -9.44
N PHE A 23 -8.92 -13.01 -8.51
CA PHE A 23 -7.65 -12.29 -8.59
C PHE A 23 -6.44 -13.22 -8.47
N SER A 24 -6.53 -14.24 -7.63
CA SER A 24 -5.48 -15.26 -7.50
C SER A 24 -5.26 -15.97 -8.83
N LEU A 25 -6.32 -16.52 -9.43
CA LEU A 25 -6.24 -17.26 -10.68
C LEU A 25 -5.76 -16.37 -11.85
N PHE A 26 -6.32 -15.16 -11.99
CA PHE A 26 -5.95 -14.25 -13.08
C PHE A 26 -4.52 -13.71 -12.95
N SER A 27 -3.96 -13.65 -11.75
CA SER A 27 -2.58 -13.19 -11.55
C SER A 27 -1.53 -14.17 -12.10
N PHE A 28 -1.85 -15.47 -12.19
CA PHE A 28 -0.96 -16.49 -12.77
C PHE A 28 -0.79 -16.36 -14.28
N PHE A 29 -1.80 -15.86 -15.00
CA PHE A 29 -1.74 -15.76 -16.46
C PHE A 29 -0.96 -14.54 -16.97
N LYS A 30 -0.39 -13.73 -16.08
CA LYS A 30 0.22 -12.43 -16.41
C LYS A 30 1.58 -12.26 -15.77
N ILE A 31 2.41 -13.29 -15.88
CA ILE A 31 3.74 -13.34 -15.28
C ILE A 31 4.73 -12.56 -16.15
N ASN A 32 5.32 -11.52 -15.58
CA ASN A 32 6.59 -10.99 -16.06
C ASN A 32 7.54 -10.89 -14.85
N LEU A 33 8.45 -11.85 -14.74
CA LEU A 33 9.35 -11.96 -13.58
C LEU A 33 10.60 -11.09 -13.71
N LEU A 34 10.88 -10.59 -14.92
CA LEU A 34 12.13 -9.94 -15.26
C LEU A 34 11.96 -8.42 -15.23
N ILE A 35 12.10 -7.85 -14.05
CA ILE A 35 12.36 -6.41 -13.90
C ILE A 35 13.88 -6.21 -13.90
N PRO A 36 14.42 -5.34 -14.78
CA PRO A 36 15.84 -5.03 -14.80
C PRO A 36 16.34 -4.52 -13.45
N ARG A 37 17.56 -4.95 -13.07
CA ARG A 37 18.19 -4.55 -11.80
C ARG A 37 18.76 -3.13 -11.85
N ASN A 38 18.95 -2.53 -10.67
CA ASN A 38 19.64 -1.24 -10.48
C ASN A 38 18.98 -0.10 -11.27
N LYS A 39 17.65 0.00 -11.16
CA LYS A 39 16.84 1.03 -11.80
C LYS A 39 16.08 1.84 -10.75
N HIS A 40 15.75 3.09 -11.07
CA HIS A 40 14.80 3.89 -10.30
C HIS A 40 13.39 3.41 -10.62
N LEU A 41 12.67 2.85 -9.64
CA LEU A 41 11.34 2.29 -9.87
C LEU A 41 10.28 3.36 -9.64
N PHE A 42 9.42 3.57 -10.63
CA PHE A 42 8.25 4.44 -10.53
C PHE A 42 7.00 3.57 -10.47
N LEU A 43 6.37 3.49 -9.30
CA LEU A 43 5.20 2.64 -9.10
C LEU A 43 3.93 3.37 -9.52
N VAL A 44 3.23 2.78 -10.49
CA VAL A 44 2.06 3.36 -11.14
C VAL A 44 0.91 2.38 -11.01
N TRP A 45 -0.21 2.79 -10.43
CA TRP A 45 -1.41 1.97 -10.23
C TRP A 45 -2.62 2.49 -11.00
N THR A 46 -2.66 3.80 -11.25
CA THR A 46 -3.79 4.49 -11.89
C THR A 46 -3.31 5.42 -13.00
N ARG A 47 -4.23 5.84 -13.87
CA ARG A 47 -3.94 6.79 -14.94
C ARG A 47 -3.40 8.11 -14.39
N ASN A 48 -3.96 8.61 -13.29
CA ASN A 48 -3.51 9.88 -12.68
C ASN A 48 -2.08 9.79 -12.17
N GLN A 49 -1.72 8.66 -11.55
CA GLN A 49 -0.33 8.42 -11.12
C GLN A 49 0.60 8.29 -12.33
N ASN A 50 0.16 7.64 -13.41
CA ASN A 50 0.96 7.53 -14.62
C ASN A 50 1.25 8.90 -15.22
N VAL A 51 0.24 9.77 -15.30
CA VAL A 51 0.40 11.14 -15.81
C VAL A 51 1.40 11.90 -14.95
N ALA A 52 1.23 11.91 -13.62
CA ALA A 52 2.14 12.62 -12.72
C ALA A 52 3.58 12.08 -12.80
N LEU A 53 3.76 10.77 -12.73
CA LEU A 53 5.09 10.16 -12.71
C LEU A 53 5.78 10.17 -14.07
N SER A 54 5.04 10.09 -15.19
CA SER A 54 5.65 10.07 -16.53
C SER A 54 6.37 11.38 -16.87
N LEU A 55 5.99 12.50 -16.26
CA LEU A 55 6.69 13.78 -16.40
C LEU A 55 8.13 13.74 -15.86
N VAL A 56 8.38 12.87 -14.89
CA VAL A 56 9.66 12.72 -14.21
C VAL A 56 10.44 11.52 -14.71
N VAL A 57 9.77 10.38 -14.95
CA VAL A 57 10.40 9.15 -15.47
C VAL A 57 11.25 9.43 -16.69
N ASN A 58 10.73 10.19 -17.66
CA ASN A 58 11.43 10.47 -18.91
C ASN A 58 12.66 11.40 -18.75
N LYS A 59 12.84 12.00 -17.57
CA LYS A 59 13.95 12.89 -17.24
C LYS A 59 14.97 12.25 -16.28
N VAL A 60 14.68 11.06 -15.77
CA VAL A 60 15.54 10.34 -14.83
C VAL A 60 16.20 9.18 -15.55
N ASP A 61 17.52 9.23 -15.63
CA ASP A 61 18.32 8.16 -16.20
C ASP A 61 18.09 6.85 -15.43
N HIS A 62 18.14 5.73 -16.16
CA HIS A 62 17.96 4.40 -15.57
C HIS A 62 16.65 4.23 -14.77
N SER A 63 15.59 4.92 -15.17
CA SER A 63 14.26 4.76 -14.59
C SER A 63 13.44 3.67 -15.29
N LEU A 64 12.45 3.13 -14.58
CA LEU A 64 11.43 2.28 -15.17
C LEU A 64 10.09 2.44 -14.43
N LYS A 65 8.99 2.28 -15.17
CA LYS A 65 7.65 2.20 -14.60
C LYS A 65 7.30 0.77 -14.24
N VAL A 66 6.80 0.54 -13.03
CA VAL A 66 6.27 -0.74 -12.56
C VAL A 66 4.79 -0.59 -12.22
N SER A 67 3.98 -1.57 -12.61
CA SER A 67 2.56 -1.59 -12.29
C SER A 67 2.01 -2.99 -12.08
N PHE A 68 0.86 -3.06 -11.43
CA PHE A 68 -0.03 -4.20 -11.45
C PHE A 68 -0.60 -4.51 -12.85
N HIS A 69 -1.05 -5.74 -13.04
CA HIS A 69 -1.55 -6.33 -14.28
C HIS A 69 -2.80 -5.65 -14.86
N ASN A 70 -3.59 -4.97 -14.03
CA ASN A 70 -4.83 -4.33 -14.46
C ASN A 70 -4.63 -2.96 -15.13
N PHE A 71 -3.46 -2.35 -14.97
CA PHE A 71 -3.18 -1.03 -15.52
C PHE A 71 -2.69 -1.13 -16.98
N LYS A 72 -3.46 -0.69 -17.97
CA LYS A 72 -3.07 -0.87 -19.38
C LYS A 72 -2.31 0.35 -19.89
N GLU A 73 -0.99 0.27 -19.95
CA GLU A 73 -0.10 1.30 -20.48
C GLU A 73 1.13 0.62 -21.10
N THR A 74 1.67 1.20 -22.18
CA THR A 74 2.90 0.75 -22.83
C THR A 74 4.15 1.16 -22.04
N GLY A 75 5.24 0.41 -22.17
CA GLY A 75 6.51 0.74 -21.48
C GLY A 75 6.46 0.57 -19.96
N VAL A 76 5.55 -0.27 -19.44
CA VAL A 76 5.41 -0.54 -18.00
C VAL A 76 5.71 -2.01 -17.70
N TYR A 77 6.63 -2.25 -16.77
CA TYR A 77 6.95 -3.58 -16.26
C TYR A 77 5.85 -4.06 -15.31
N ARG A 78 5.55 -5.35 -15.35
CA ARG A 78 4.48 -5.95 -14.55
C ARG A 78 5.02 -6.56 -13.28
N LEU A 79 4.30 -6.32 -12.18
CA LEU A 79 4.55 -7.01 -10.92
C LEU A 79 4.15 -8.48 -11.02
N PRO A 80 4.94 -9.40 -10.44
CA PRO A 80 4.54 -10.78 -10.27
C PRO A 80 3.50 -10.90 -9.14
N GLU A 81 2.29 -10.42 -9.39
CA GLU A 81 1.20 -10.36 -8.41
C GLU A 81 0.79 -11.70 -7.83
N PHE A 82 0.97 -12.78 -8.60
CA PHE A 82 0.66 -14.12 -8.15
C PHE A 82 1.39 -14.49 -6.87
N ILE A 83 2.60 -13.97 -6.64
CA ILE A 83 3.36 -14.20 -5.40
C ILE A 83 2.62 -13.62 -4.19
N PHE A 84 2.02 -12.43 -4.34
CA PHE A 84 1.22 -11.81 -3.29
C PHE A 84 -0.04 -12.61 -2.99
N TYR A 85 -0.70 -13.17 -4.01
CA TYR A 85 -1.91 -13.95 -3.80
C TYR A 85 -1.62 -15.36 -3.24
N ILE A 86 -0.58 -16.06 -3.71
CA ILE A 86 -0.16 -17.36 -3.14
C ILE A 86 0.15 -17.22 -1.66
N LEU A 87 1.00 -16.26 -1.28
CA LEU A 87 1.33 -16.03 0.13
C LEU A 87 0.17 -15.39 0.91
N GLY A 88 -0.70 -14.66 0.21
CA GLY A 88 -1.95 -14.16 0.77
C GLY A 88 -2.87 -15.28 1.23
N TRP A 89 -3.00 -16.37 0.46
CA TRP A 89 -3.76 -17.55 0.88
C TRP A 89 -3.19 -18.21 2.14
N VAL A 90 -1.86 -18.30 2.25
CA VAL A 90 -1.19 -18.86 3.42
C VAL A 90 -1.44 -18.01 4.67
N THR A 91 -1.42 -16.68 4.53
CA THR A 91 -1.62 -15.75 5.65
C THR A 91 -3.09 -15.42 5.94
N LEU A 92 -4.01 -15.80 5.04
CA LEU A 92 -5.44 -15.46 5.15
C LEU A 92 -6.09 -15.92 6.47
N PRO A 93 -5.88 -17.15 6.98
CA PRO A 93 -6.47 -17.56 8.26
C PRO A 93 -6.11 -16.60 9.40
N PHE A 94 -4.85 -16.15 9.44
CA PHE A 94 -4.39 -15.18 10.43
C PHE A 94 -5.02 -13.80 10.23
N SER A 95 -5.07 -13.29 8.99
CA SER A 95 -5.74 -12.02 8.68
C SER A 95 -7.24 -12.06 9.02
N MET A 96 -7.89 -13.23 8.90
CA MET A 96 -9.28 -13.44 9.29
C MET A 96 -9.48 -13.41 10.80
N LEU A 97 -8.55 -13.96 11.58
CA LEU A 97 -8.57 -13.85 13.05
C LEU A 97 -8.49 -12.38 13.49
N GLN A 98 -7.62 -11.59 12.84
CA GLN A 98 -7.51 -10.14 13.13
C GLN A 98 -8.79 -9.35 12.83
N LEU A 99 -9.67 -9.82 11.92
CA LEU A 99 -10.95 -9.15 11.68
C LEU A 99 -11.86 -9.16 12.91
N HIS A 100 -11.69 -10.10 13.84
CA HIS A 100 -12.49 -10.15 15.07
C HIS A 100 -12.19 -8.97 16.00
N GLU A 101 -11.02 -8.34 15.87
CA GLU A 101 -10.62 -7.15 16.65
C GLU A 101 -11.12 -5.84 16.01
N VAL A 102 -11.48 -5.87 14.73
CA VAL A 102 -11.96 -4.70 13.99
C VAL A 102 -13.41 -4.38 14.37
N GLU A 103 -13.82 -3.11 14.36
CA GLU A 103 -15.21 -2.72 14.60
C GLU A 103 -16.17 -3.33 13.56
N ALA A 104 -17.38 -3.74 13.98
CA ALA A 104 -18.34 -4.42 13.11
C ALA A 104 -18.65 -3.65 11.80
N ARG A 105 -18.74 -2.31 11.86
CA ARG A 105 -18.97 -1.45 10.69
C ARG A 105 -17.84 -1.52 9.65
N GLN A 106 -16.61 -1.76 10.09
CA GLN A 106 -15.42 -1.83 9.25
C GLN A 106 -15.15 -3.26 8.75
N ARG A 107 -15.64 -4.30 9.44
CA ARG A 107 -15.50 -5.70 9.00
C ARG A 107 -16.15 -5.96 7.65
N VAL A 108 -17.35 -5.43 7.43
CA VAL A 108 -18.12 -5.66 6.20
C VAL A 108 -17.35 -5.25 4.93
N PRO A 109 -16.81 -4.03 4.79
CA PRO A 109 -16.04 -3.66 3.61
C PRO A 109 -14.72 -4.45 3.49
N LEU A 110 -14.10 -4.87 4.60
CA LEU A 110 -12.89 -5.72 4.57
C LEU A 110 -13.20 -7.12 4.05
N ILE A 111 -14.29 -7.76 4.52
CA ILE A 111 -14.72 -9.07 4.03
C ILE A 111 -15.09 -9.01 2.54
N ARG A 112 -15.78 -7.94 2.09
CA ARG A 112 -16.04 -7.73 0.66
C ARG A 112 -14.77 -7.57 -0.18
N ARG A 113 -13.67 -7.12 0.45
CA ARG A 113 -12.36 -6.91 -0.15
C ARG A 113 -11.36 -7.94 0.37
N LEU A 114 -11.81 -9.19 0.52
CA LEU A 114 -10.98 -10.28 1.04
C LEU A 114 -9.67 -10.43 0.26
N GLU A 115 -9.66 -10.11 -1.03
CA GLU A 115 -8.44 -10.09 -1.84
C GLU A 115 -7.36 -9.15 -1.28
N ARG A 116 -7.76 -8.00 -0.75
CA ARG A 116 -6.84 -7.01 -0.17
C ARG A 116 -6.39 -7.41 1.23
N LEU A 117 -7.29 -8.07 1.98
CA LEU A 117 -6.98 -8.59 3.31
C LEU A 117 -6.02 -9.78 3.26
N ALA A 118 -6.16 -10.66 2.27
CA ALA A 118 -5.20 -11.73 2.04
C ALA A 118 -3.81 -11.15 1.77
N VAL A 119 -3.72 -10.22 0.82
CA VAL A 119 -2.48 -9.53 0.46
C VAL A 119 -1.88 -8.78 1.66
N SER A 120 -2.70 -8.20 2.55
CA SER A 120 -2.18 -7.44 3.69
C SER A 120 -1.31 -8.23 4.63
N GLY A 121 -1.60 -9.53 4.80
CA GLY A 121 -0.86 -10.41 5.68
C GLY A 121 0.58 -10.67 5.21
N CYS A 122 0.86 -10.52 3.90
CA CYS A 122 2.16 -10.89 3.33
C CYS A 122 2.86 -9.79 2.53
N ALA A 123 2.20 -8.68 2.20
CA ALA A 123 2.69 -7.72 1.20
C ALA A 123 4.09 -7.17 1.51
N ILE A 124 4.39 -6.79 2.75
CA ILE A 124 5.70 -6.28 3.16
C ILE A 124 6.79 -7.33 2.89
N TYR A 125 6.53 -8.58 3.27
CA TYR A 125 7.47 -9.68 3.07
C TYR A 125 7.74 -9.94 1.58
N VAL A 126 6.68 -9.97 0.76
CA VAL A 126 6.80 -10.14 -0.69
C VAL A 126 7.60 -8.99 -1.30
N TRP A 127 7.30 -7.74 -0.92
CA TRP A 127 8.07 -6.59 -1.39
C TRP A 127 9.55 -6.69 -1.01
N LYS A 128 9.90 -7.10 0.21
CA LYS A 128 11.31 -7.29 0.61
C LYS A 128 12.03 -8.30 -0.27
N ILE A 129 11.37 -9.41 -0.63
CA ILE A 129 11.94 -10.40 -1.54
C ILE A 129 12.19 -9.77 -2.92
N LEU A 130 11.15 -9.16 -3.50
CA LEU A 130 11.22 -8.57 -4.83
C LEU A 130 12.29 -7.46 -4.91
N LEU A 131 12.33 -6.58 -3.92
CA LEU A 131 13.30 -5.48 -3.84
C LEU A 131 14.74 -5.99 -3.67
N ARG A 132 14.97 -7.10 -2.95
CA ARG A 132 16.30 -7.72 -2.88
C ARG A 132 16.74 -8.35 -4.20
N ILE A 133 15.79 -8.87 -4.97
CA ILE A 133 16.06 -9.45 -6.30
C ILE A 133 16.34 -8.34 -7.31
N TRP A 134 15.57 -7.25 -7.30
CA TRP A 134 15.67 -6.16 -8.27
C TRP A 134 16.72 -5.12 -7.89
N LYS A 135 17.06 -4.97 -6.61
CA LYS A 135 18.05 -4.00 -6.10
C LYS A 135 17.84 -2.60 -6.70
N PRO A 136 16.64 -1.99 -6.54
CA PRO A 136 16.40 -0.69 -7.14
C PRO A 136 17.24 0.39 -6.48
N LEU A 137 17.58 1.43 -7.25
CA LEU A 137 18.34 2.59 -6.75
C LEU A 137 17.46 3.46 -5.83
N SER A 138 16.18 3.60 -6.20
CA SER A 138 15.14 4.21 -5.37
C SER A 138 13.76 3.72 -5.80
N VAL A 139 12.76 3.97 -4.96
CA VAL A 139 11.35 3.69 -5.26
C VAL A 139 10.54 4.98 -5.15
N THR A 140 9.95 5.40 -6.26
CA THR A 140 9.08 6.56 -6.36
C THR A 140 7.63 6.13 -6.43
N VAL A 141 6.77 6.75 -5.61
CA VAL A 141 5.34 6.49 -5.55
C VAL A 141 4.58 7.80 -5.68
N SER A 142 3.36 7.75 -6.21
CA SER A 142 2.53 8.96 -6.39
C SER A 142 1.28 9.02 -5.50
N ASN A 143 1.11 8.01 -4.65
CA ASN A 143 -0.04 7.90 -3.78
C ASN A 143 0.23 6.90 -2.67
N ASP A 144 -0.06 7.23 -1.42
CA ASP A 144 0.25 6.44 -0.23
C ASP A 144 -0.98 5.80 0.45
N HIS A 145 -2.21 6.02 -0.02
CA HIS A 145 -3.40 5.56 0.72
C HIS A 145 -3.82 4.11 0.46
N ASN A 146 -3.11 3.38 -0.41
CA ASN A 146 -3.42 1.99 -0.69
C ASN A 146 -2.37 1.05 -0.09
N ILE A 147 -2.79 -0.19 0.15
CA ILE A 147 -1.96 -1.20 0.78
C ILE A 147 -0.66 -1.48 0.03
N TRP A 148 -0.70 -1.41 -1.29
CA TRP A 148 0.44 -1.69 -2.14
C TRP A 148 1.54 -0.66 -1.95
N THR A 149 1.18 0.62 -1.93
CA THR A 149 2.15 1.69 -1.67
C THR A 149 2.66 1.66 -0.23
N ARG A 150 1.79 1.49 0.77
CA ARG A 150 2.27 1.46 2.16
C ARG A 150 3.20 0.28 2.41
N SER A 151 2.83 -0.90 1.92
CA SER A 151 3.66 -2.10 2.10
C SER A 151 5.03 -2.00 1.41
N VAL A 152 5.12 -1.38 0.23
CA VAL A 152 6.43 -1.18 -0.43
C VAL A 152 7.27 -0.10 0.25
N LEU A 153 6.66 0.99 0.73
CA LEU A 153 7.39 2.02 1.49
C LEU A 153 7.97 1.44 2.79
N LEU A 154 7.17 0.69 3.55
CA LEU A 154 7.62 -0.02 4.75
C LEU A 154 8.72 -1.03 4.42
N ALA A 155 8.55 -1.83 3.37
CA ALA A 155 9.57 -2.77 2.93
C ALA A 155 10.88 -2.08 2.54
N CYS A 156 10.83 -0.95 1.82
CA CYS A 156 12.00 -0.15 1.45
C CYS A 156 12.72 0.38 2.70
N ARG A 157 11.97 0.91 3.66
CA ARG A 157 12.51 1.41 4.93
C ARG A 157 13.26 0.31 5.69
N GLU A 158 12.69 -0.89 5.78
CA GLU A 158 13.32 -2.02 6.49
C GLU A 158 14.61 -2.54 5.82
N ILE A 159 14.80 -2.31 4.53
CA ILE A 159 15.98 -2.80 3.79
C ILE A 159 16.89 -1.66 3.28
N GLY A 160 16.63 -0.42 3.71
CA GLY A 160 17.49 0.75 3.43
C GLY A 160 17.40 1.32 2.01
N ILE A 161 16.31 1.06 1.28
CA ILE A 161 16.10 1.64 -0.05
C ILE A 161 15.43 3.01 0.08
N LYS A 162 15.98 4.02 -0.60
CA LYS A 162 15.42 5.37 -0.58
C LYS A 162 14.10 5.47 -1.34
N THR A 163 13.17 6.20 -0.75
CA THR A 163 11.81 6.36 -1.26
C THR A 163 11.48 7.82 -1.57
N CYS A 164 10.76 8.02 -2.67
CA CYS A 164 10.35 9.32 -3.16
C CYS A 164 8.83 9.37 -3.31
N TYR A 165 8.22 10.49 -2.93
CA TYR A 165 6.79 10.75 -3.10
C TYR A 165 6.56 11.93 -4.03
N ILE A 166 5.71 11.74 -5.06
CA ILE A 166 5.29 12.80 -5.99
C ILE A 166 3.76 12.85 -6.01
N PRO A 167 3.11 13.89 -5.46
CA PRO A 167 1.65 13.97 -5.44
C PRO A 167 1.08 14.01 -6.88
N HIS A 168 -0.02 13.29 -7.12
CA HIS A 168 -0.79 13.45 -8.37
C HIS A 168 -1.97 14.44 -8.22
N GLY A 169 -2.07 15.15 -7.10
CA GLY A 169 -3.17 16.06 -6.78
C GLY A 169 -3.06 16.68 -5.40
N ILE A 170 -3.93 17.65 -5.10
CA ILE A 170 -3.91 18.41 -3.85
C ILE A 170 -4.25 17.50 -2.66
N THR A 171 -3.37 17.50 -1.65
CA THR A 171 -3.56 16.81 -0.37
C THR A 171 -4.47 17.62 0.56
N ASN A 172 -5.19 16.94 1.45
CA ASN A 172 -6.02 17.58 2.47
C ASN A 172 -5.63 17.13 3.88
N LEU A 173 -6.18 17.74 4.93
CA LEU A 173 -5.84 17.41 6.32
C LEU A 173 -6.26 16.00 6.78
N LYS A 174 -7.03 15.25 5.98
CA LYS A 174 -7.39 13.85 6.24
C LYS A 174 -6.42 12.87 5.57
N PHE A 175 -5.42 13.39 4.85
CA PHE A 175 -4.42 12.58 4.18
C PHE A 175 -3.56 11.85 5.22
N PRO A 176 -3.22 10.57 4.98
CA PRO A 176 -2.35 9.84 5.89
C PRO A 176 -0.95 10.48 5.94
N PRO A 177 -0.16 10.18 6.98
CA PRO A 177 1.19 10.70 7.09
C PRO A 177 2.07 10.11 6.00
N LEU A 178 2.87 10.96 5.34
CA LEU A 178 3.82 10.52 4.32
C LEU A 178 4.95 9.72 4.97
N GLU A 179 5.16 8.51 4.47
CA GLU A 179 6.18 7.59 4.97
C GLU A 179 7.45 7.55 4.09
N ALA A 180 7.49 8.35 3.02
CA ALA A 180 8.62 8.40 2.09
C ALA A 180 9.78 9.27 2.63
N ASP A 181 11.02 8.92 2.26
CA ASP A 181 12.23 9.68 2.64
C ASP A 181 12.21 11.10 2.05
N TYR A 182 11.77 11.23 0.80
CA TYR A 182 11.72 12.49 0.07
C TYR A 182 10.32 12.75 -0.46
N SER A 183 9.83 13.98 -0.32
CA SER A 183 8.53 14.42 -0.85
C SER A 183 8.71 15.62 -1.77
N PHE A 184 8.31 15.48 -3.03
CA PHE A 184 8.42 16.52 -4.06
C PHE A 184 7.08 17.21 -4.19
N LEU A 185 6.88 18.31 -3.46
CA LEU A 185 5.60 19.01 -3.36
C LEU A 185 5.57 20.22 -4.28
N ASP A 186 4.46 20.41 -4.99
CA ASP A 186 4.34 21.45 -6.01
C ASP A 186 3.92 22.83 -5.46
N SER A 187 3.64 22.93 -4.15
CA SER A 187 3.27 24.22 -3.52
C SER A 187 3.58 24.31 -2.02
N GLU A 188 3.81 25.54 -1.55
CA GLU A 188 3.96 25.86 -0.12
C GLU A 188 2.73 25.48 0.70
N ILE A 189 1.53 25.49 0.10
CA ILE A 189 0.30 25.06 0.76
C ILE A 189 0.35 23.55 1.05
N GLN A 190 0.78 22.74 0.07
CA GLN A 190 0.93 21.29 0.27
C GLN A 190 1.99 20.99 1.34
N LYS A 191 3.11 21.72 1.31
CA LYS A 191 4.15 21.62 2.33
C LYS A 191 3.60 21.85 3.74
N LYS A 192 2.88 22.95 3.96
CA LYS A 192 2.25 23.25 5.25
C LYS A 192 1.24 22.18 5.68
N ILE A 193 0.42 21.67 4.76
CA ILE A 193 -0.55 20.60 5.06
C ILE A 193 0.18 19.34 5.55
N ILE A 194 1.26 18.95 4.88
CA ILE A 194 2.06 17.77 5.23
C ILE A 194 2.78 17.95 6.56
N GLU A 195 3.35 19.13 6.83
CA GLU A 195 3.94 19.46 8.14
C GLU A 195 2.92 19.32 9.28
N ILE A 196 1.69 19.82 9.08
CA ILE A 196 0.60 19.68 10.06
C ILE A 196 0.23 18.21 10.28
N ILE A 197 0.15 17.41 9.22
CA ILE A 197 -0.16 15.97 9.31
C ILE A 197 0.97 15.24 10.06
N ALA A 198 2.22 15.54 9.76
CA ALA A 198 3.38 14.96 10.45
C ALA A 198 3.34 15.30 11.95
N LEU A 199 3.12 16.57 12.30
CA LEU A 199 2.97 17.02 13.69
C LEU A 199 1.83 16.30 14.43
N LYS A 200 0.65 16.18 13.82
CA LYS A 200 -0.47 15.43 14.40
C LYS A 200 -0.11 13.97 14.66
N SER A 201 0.61 13.35 13.74
CA SER A 201 1.01 11.94 13.84
C SER A 201 2.02 11.73 14.97
N TRP A 202 2.99 12.63 15.10
CA TRP A 202 3.93 12.65 16.20
C TRP A 202 3.24 12.84 17.55
N LEU A 203 2.30 13.79 17.64
CA LEU A 203 1.52 13.99 18.86
C LEU A 203 0.71 12.73 19.22
N LEU A 204 0.03 12.11 18.26
CA LEU A 204 -0.71 10.86 18.48
C LEU A 204 0.21 9.73 18.92
N ALA A 205 1.40 9.60 18.35
CA ALA A 205 2.40 8.61 18.77
C ALA A 205 2.89 8.87 20.21
N LEU A 206 3.16 10.12 20.58
CA LEU A 206 3.53 10.51 21.94
C LEU A 206 2.39 10.22 22.94
N PHE A 207 1.14 10.54 22.58
CA PHE A 207 -0.02 10.22 23.40
C PHE A 207 -0.21 8.71 23.55
N ALA A 208 -0.06 7.92 22.48
CA ALA A 208 -0.15 6.47 22.51
C ALA A 208 0.96 5.82 23.36
N LEU A 209 2.17 6.38 23.33
CA LEU A 209 3.28 5.96 24.20
C LEU A 209 2.98 6.30 25.67
N LYS A 210 2.44 7.49 25.94
CA LYS A 210 2.05 7.91 27.29
C LYS A 210 0.92 7.05 27.87
N THR A 211 -0.08 6.69 27.07
CA THR A 211 -1.18 5.80 27.51
C THR A 211 -0.73 4.35 27.70
N LYS A 212 0.17 3.83 26.84
CA LYS A 212 0.82 2.54 27.08
C LYS A 212 1.65 2.53 28.36
N LEU A 213 2.40 3.60 28.64
CA LEU A 213 3.17 3.76 29.88
C LEU A 213 2.27 3.88 31.12
N GLN A 214 1.11 4.55 31.01
CA GLN A 214 0.11 4.60 32.07
C GLN A 214 -0.62 3.27 32.32
N HIS A 215 -0.63 2.35 31.35
CA HIS A 215 -1.13 0.98 31.54
C HIS A 215 -0.04 -0.02 31.97
N SER A 216 1.25 0.36 31.95
CA SER A 216 2.35 -0.51 32.36
C SER A 216 2.92 -0.21 33.76
N HIS A 217 2.23 0.59 34.59
CA HIS A 217 2.65 0.91 35.96
C HIS A 217 1.51 0.73 36.97
N TRP A 218 1.18 -0.53 37.29
CA TRP A 218 0.67 -0.96 38.61
C TRP A 218 0.97 -2.46 38.79
N MET A 219 2.24 -2.82 38.94
CA MET A 219 2.64 -4.01 39.70
C MET A 219 3.63 -3.56 40.76
N THR A 220 3.10 -2.99 41.84
CA THR A 220 3.83 -2.93 43.10
C THR A 220 3.88 -4.35 43.65
N PHE A 221 5.09 -4.92 43.68
CA PHE A 221 5.39 -6.05 44.56
C PHE A 221 5.20 -5.57 46.00
N GLN A 222 4.24 -6.17 46.70
CA GLN A 222 4.29 -6.32 48.16
C GLN A 222 4.91 -7.69 48.47
#